data_AF-A0A1M4Y8T4-F1
#
_entry.id   AF-A0A1M4Y8T4-F1
#
_cell.length_a   1.000
_cell.length_b   1.000
_cell.length_c   1.000
_cell.angle_alpha   90.00
_cell.angle_beta   90.00
_cell.angle_gamma   90.00
#
_symmetry.space_group_name_H-M   'P 1'
#
loop_
_entity.id
_entity.type
_entity.pdbx_description
1 polymer ?
#
loop_
_entity_poly.entity_id
_entity_poly.type
_entity_poly.pdbx_seq_one_letter_code
_entity_poly.pdbx_strand_id
1 'polypeptide(L)'
;MEDKQNQYFHGDNIQINTANDQGTVNANMNVTQNSMEMKKLLSLFEKFIKDLEQSDQIDNESKEDILRETQHVISDVKDQKINKKGLTRFHNFLKESMPEMQLAATTLASASALNDGLQLITRL
;
A
#
# COMPACT_ATOMS: atom_id res chain seq x y z
N MET A 1 -32.04 40.43 13.34
CA MET A 1 -31.35 39.87 12.17
C MET A 1 -30.01 39.39 12.71
N GLU A 2 -29.87 38.09 12.95
CA GLU A 2 -28.63 37.51 13.46
C GLU A 2 -27.94 36.76 12.32
N ASP A 3 -26.73 37.21 11.99
CA ASP A 3 -25.87 36.62 10.97
C ASP A 3 -25.38 35.24 11.46
N LYS A 4 -25.81 34.17 10.80
CA LYS A 4 -25.28 32.82 11.03
C LYS A 4 -23.87 32.72 10.43
N GLN A 5 -22.86 32.68 11.29
CA GLN A 5 -21.47 32.40 10.88
C GLN A 5 -21.33 30.93 10.49
N ASN A 6 -21.05 30.66 9.21
CA ASN A 6 -20.55 29.37 8.75
C ASN A 6 -19.07 29.25 9.15
N GLN A 7 -18.74 28.27 9.99
CA GLN A 7 -17.34 27.96 10.34
C GLN A 7 -16.79 26.92 9.37
N TYR A 8 -15.73 27.26 8.66
CA TYR A 8 -15.00 26.36 7.77
C TYR A 8 -13.70 25.93 8.44
N PHE A 9 -13.56 24.63 8.72
CA PHE A 9 -12.31 24.04 9.17
C PHE A 9 -11.54 23.54 7.92
N HIS A 10 -10.40 24.16 7.62
CA HIS A 10 -9.45 23.66 6.61
C HIS A 10 -8.32 22.93 7.33
N GLY A 11 -8.28 21.61 7.19
CA GLY A 11 -7.09 20.79 7.38
C GLY A 11 -6.88 19.97 6.11
N ASP A 12 -5.63 19.60 5.80
CA ASP A 12 -5.23 18.94 4.54
C ASP A 12 -6.27 17.91 4.07
N ASN A 13 -7.10 18.32 3.09
CA ASN A 13 -8.14 17.52 2.41
C ASN A 13 -9.44 17.20 3.19
N ILE A 14 -9.82 17.98 4.20
CA ILE A 14 -11.13 17.84 4.87
C ILE A 14 -11.89 19.16 4.78
N GLN A 15 -13.07 19.14 4.14
CA GLN A 15 -14.06 20.22 4.21
C GLN A 15 -15.25 19.74 5.05
N ILE A 16 -15.44 20.36 6.21
CA ILE A 16 -16.61 20.12 7.08
C ILE A 16 -17.57 21.31 6.89
N ASN A 17 -18.75 21.04 6.33
CA ASN A 17 -19.84 22.02 6.28
C ASN A 17 -20.80 21.74 7.44
N THR A 18 -20.88 22.65 8.41
CA THR A 18 -21.87 22.60 9.48
C THR A 18 -23.02 23.56 9.15
N ALA A 19 -24.20 23.02 8.82
CA ALA A 19 -25.42 23.80 8.68
C ALA A 19 -26.17 23.78 10.02
N ASN A 20 -26.31 24.95 10.64
CA ASN A 20 -26.66 25.11 12.06
C ASN A 20 -28.12 24.79 12.44
N ASP A 21 -28.88 24.08 11.59
CA ASP A 21 -30.32 23.87 11.82
C ASP A 21 -30.72 22.41 12.02
N GLN A 22 -29.93 21.43 11.58
CA GLN A 22 -30.01 20.02 11.98
C GLN A 22 -28.62 19.42 11.78
N GLY A 23 -28.04 18.80 12.81
CA GLY A 23 -26.64 18.36 12.85
C GLY A 23 -26.29 17.24 11.87
N THR A 24 -26.27 17.54 10.57
CA THR A 24 -25.78 16.65 9.52
C THR A 24 -24.37 17.07 9.17
N VAL A 25 -23.39 16.32 9.66
CA VAL A 25 -21.99 16.47 9.28
C VAL A 25 -21.78 15.73 7.95
N ASN A 26 -21.80 16.45 6.84
CA ASN A 26 -21.37 15.91 5.55
C ASN A 26 -19.84 16.04 5.44
N ALA A 27 -19.13 15.01 5.88
CA ALA A 27 -17.70 14.89 5.63
C ALA A 27 -17.49 14.32 4.22
N ASN A 28 -17.30 15.19 3.23
CA ASN A 28 -16.83 14.78 1.91
C ASN A 28 -15.33 14.49 1.98
N MET A 29 -14.99 13.26 2.36
CA MET A 29 -13.61 12.77 2.35
C MET A 29 -13.21 12.43 0.91
N ASN A 30 -12.71 13.42 0.17
CA ASN A 30 -12.05 13.21 -1.13
C ASN A 30 -10.62 12.67 -0.92
N VAL A 31 -10.48 11.54 -0.24
CA VAL A 31 -9.25 10.75 -0.32
C VAL A 31 -9.33 10.04 -1.67
N THR A 32 -8.65 10.59 -2.68
CA THR A 32 -8.55 9.95 -4.01
C THR A 32 -8.25 8.46 -3.80
N GLN A 33 -9.15 7.58 -4.27
CA GLN A 33 -9.12 6.13 -4.09
C GLN A 33 -7.73 5.51 -4.32
N ASN A 34 -7.00 6.06 -5.29
CA ASN A 34 -5.63 5.70 -5.64
C ASN A 34 -4.64 5.84 -4.46
N SER A 35 -4.78 6.87 -3.60
CA SER A 35 -3.91 7.03 -2.43
C SER A 35 -4.19 5.99 -1.34
N MET A 36 -5.43 5.50 -1.23
CA MET A 36 -5.80 4.46 -0.27
C MET A 36 -5.27 3.10 -0.72
N GLU A 37 -5.37 2.80 -2.02
CA GLU A 37 -4.83 1.59 -2.63
C GLU A 37 -3.29 1.53 -2.51
N MET A 38 -2.59 2.64 -2.76
CA MET A 38 -1.13 2.68 -2.59
C MET A 38 -0.68 2.56 -1.14
N LYS A 39 -1.42 3.15 -0.18
CA LYS A 39 -1.13 2.94 1.26
C LYS A 39 -1.29 1.49 1.68
N LYS A 40 -2.33 0.80 1.18
CA LYS A 40 -2.52 -0.64 1.42
C LYS A 40 -1.37 -1.45 0.82
N LEU A 41 -0.95 -1.13 -0.40
CA LEU A 41 0.18 -1.79 -1.05
C LEU A 41 1.47 -1.64 -0.24
N LEU A 42 1.78 -0.42 0.24
CA LEU A 42 2.94 -0.17 1.10
C LEU A 42 2.88 -1.00 2.39
N SER A 43 1.70 -1.14 3.01
CA SER A 43 1.57 -1.99 4.21
C SER A 43 1.82 -3.47 3.93
N LEU A 44 1.44 -3.97 2.74
CA LEU A 44 1.71 -5.35 2.33
C LEU A 44 3.22 -5.57 2.10
N PHE A 45 3.88 -4.59 1.49
CA PHE A 45 5.32 -4.58 1.32
C PHE A 45 6.08 -4.61 2.65
N GLU A 46 5.69 -3.77 3.61
CA GLU A 46 6.31 -3.71 4.93
C GLU A 46 6.13 -5.03 5.71
N LYS A 47 4.93 -5.63 5.62
CA LYS A 47 4.68 -6.94 6.21
C LYS A 47 5.54 -8.03 5.57
N PHE A 48 5.61 -8.04 4.23
CA PHE A 48 6.42 -9.01 3.50
C PHE A 48 7.91 -8.93 3.88
N ILE A 49 8.49 -7.73 3.94
CA ILE A 49 9.87 -7.53 4.39
C ILE A 49 10.08 -8.10 5.80
N LYS A 50 9.19 -7.76 6.74
CA LYS A 50 9.30 -8.24 8.12
C LYS A 50 9.24 -9.77 8.19
N ASP A 51 8.29 -10.38 7.50
CA ASP A 51 8.10 -11.84 7.49
C ASP A 51 9.27 -12.55 6.78
N LEU A 52 9.92 -11.90 5.82
CA LEU A 52 11.11 -12.39 5.12
C LEU A 52 12.38 -12.27 5.98
N GLU A 53 12.59 -11.15 6.66
CA GLU A 53 13.72 -10.94 7.58
C GLU A 53 13.74 -11.98 8.70
N GLN A 54 12.56 -12.30 9.25
CA GLN A 54 12.37 -13.27 10.34
C GLN A 54 12.44 -14.75 9.91
N SER A 55 12.55 -15.04 8.61
CA SER A 55 12.54 -16.40 8.11
C SER A 55 13.94 -17.03 8.17
N ASP A 56 14.12 -18.08 8.97
CA ASP A 56 15.39 -18.82 9.04
C ASP A 56 15.48 -19.94 7.97
N GLN A 57 14.41 -20.12 7.19
CA GLN A 57 14.25 -21.24 6.25
C GLN A 57 14.64 -20.87 4.81
N ILE A 58 14.72 -19.58 4.52
CA ILE A 58 15.12 -19.04 3.23
C ILE A 58 16.61 -18.75 3.29
N ASP A 59 17.36 -19.16 2.28
CA ASP A 59 18.79 -18.89 2.21
C ASP A 59 19.07 -17.39 2.16
N ASN A 60 20.21 -16.98 2.73
CA ASN A 60 20.53 -15.56 2.88
C ASN A 60 20.69 -14.84 1.53
N GLU A 61 21.20 -15.52 0.51
CA GLU A 61 21.40 -14.92 -0.83
C GLU A 61 20.05 -14.58 -1.48
N SER A 62 19.12 -15.53 -1.52
CA SER A 62 17.76 -15.30 -2.01
C SER A 62 17.03 -14.25 -1.17
N LYS A 63 17.21 -14.29 0.15
CA LYS A 63 16.63 -13.29 1.05
C LYS A 63 17.11 -11.87 0.71
N GLU A 64 18.42 -11.68 0.54
CA GLU A 64 19.01 -10.38 0.20
C GLU A 64 18.53 -9.88 -1.16
N ASP A 65 18.47 -10.75 -2.17
CA ASP A 65 17.99 -10.39 -3.50
C ASP A 65 16.51 -9.98 -3.49
N ILE A 66 15.66 -10.74 -2.80
CA ILE A 66 14.23 -10.42 -2.64
C ILE A 66 14.06 -9.11 -1.87
N LEU A 67 14.81 -8.90 -0.78
CA LEU A 67 14.76 -7.66 0.00
C LEU A 67 15.17 -6.44 -0.83
N ARG A 68 16.25 -6.54 -1.61
CA ARG A 68 16.75 -5.46 -2.46
C ARG A 68 15.72 -5.03 -3.49
N GLU A 69 15.16 -5.97 -4.24
CA GLU A 69 14.14 -5.68 -5.26
C GLU A 69 12.86 -5.12 -4.63
N THR A 70 12.44 -5.67 -3.49
CA THR A 70 11.27 -5.18 -2.76
C THR A 70 11.47 -3.74 -2.28
N GLN A 71 12.62 -3.42 -1.69
CA GLN A 71 12.94 -2.07 -1.23
C GLN A 71 13.02 -1.07 -2.38
N HIS A 72 13.56 -1.46 -3.53
CA HIS A 72 13.59 -0.63 -4.72
C HIS A 72 12.17 -0.24 -5.16
N VAL A 73 11.25 -1.21 -5.21
CA VAL A 73 9.85 -0.93 -5.58
C VAL A 73 9.12 -0.11 -4.53
N ILE A 74 9.37 -0.32 -3.24
CA ILE A 74 8.83 0.53 -2.17
C ILE A 74 9.28 1.98 -2.38
N SER A 75 10.55 2.20 -2.71
CA SER A 75 11.08 3.55 -2.99
C SER A 75 10.34 4.17 -4.17
N ASP A 76 10.18 3.43 -5.27
CA ASP A 76 9.46 3.92 -6.46
C ASP A 76 7.98 4.23 -6.17
N VAL A 77 7.32 3.45 -5.32
CA VAL A 77 5.93 3.67 -4.90
C VAL A 77 5.85 4.93 -4.01
N LYS A 78 6.76 5.08 -3.04
CA LYS A 78 6.81 6.25 -2.14
C LYS A 78 7.08 7.55 -2.89
N ASP A 79 7.98 7.49 -3.87
CA ASP A 79 8.34 8.63 -4.73
C ASP A 79 7.32 8.92 -5.83
N GLN A 80 6.23 8.13 -5.94
CA GLN A 80 5.25 8.20 -7.02
C GLN A 80 5.87 8.06 -8.43
N LYS A 81 7.03 7.41 -8.53
CA LYS A 81 7.76 7.14 -9.79
C LYS A 81 7.40 5.80 -10.41
N ILE A 82 6.75 4.93 -9.64
CA ILE A 82 6.39 3.59 -10.11
C ILE A 82 5.36 3.68 -11.24
N ASN A 83 5.62 2.97 -12.34
CA ASN A 83 4.68 2.80 -13.44
C ASN A 83 4.18 1.36 -13.51
N LYS A 84 3.11 1.11 -14.28
CA LYS A 84 2.52 -0.23 -14.42
C LYS A 84 3.55 -1.28 -14.84
N LYS A 85 4.46 -0.95 -15.75
CA LYS A 85 5.52 -1.86 -16.22
C LYS A 85 6.47 -2.26 -15.08
N GLY A 86 6.82 -1.33 -14.19
CA GLY A 86 7.61 -1.58 -12.99
C GLY A 86 6.90 -2.54 -12.04
N LEU A 87 5.62 -2.29 -11.74
CA LEU A 87 4.82 -3.19 -10.90
C LEU A 87 4.65 -4.59 -11.53
N THR A 88 4.44 -4.68 -12.84
CA THR A 88 4.38 -5.97 -13.54
C THR A 88 5.71 -6.73 -13.47
N ARG A 89 6.83 -6.03 -13.65
CA ARG A 89 8.17 -6.64 -13.54
C ARG A 89 8.39 -7.20 -12.14
N PHE A 90 8.04 -6.42 -11.11
CA PHE A 90 8.16 -6.88 -9.74
C PHE A 90 7.22 -8.04 -9.41
N HIS A 91 5.96 -7.99 -9.88
CA HIS A 91 5.03 -9.11 -9.73
C HIS A 91 5.59 -10.41 -10.34
N ASN A 92 6.23 -10.33 -11.52
CA ASN A 92 6.85 -11.51 -12.14
C ASN A 92 8.06 -12.00 -11.34
N PHE A 93 8.94 -11.09 -10.91
CA PHE A 93 10.04 -11.40 -10.01
C PHE A 93 9.55 -12.10 -8.74
N LEU A 94 8.53 -11.54 -8.09
CA LEU A 94 7.96 -12.09 -6.87
C LEU A 94 7.41 -13.51 -7.09
N LYS A 95 6.78 -13.79 -8.24
CA LYS A 95 6.33 -15.14 -8.61
C LYS A 95 7.48 -16.10 -8.86
N GLU A 96 8.53 -15.64 -9.53
CA GLU A 96 9.74 -16.43 -9.77
C GLU A 96 10.45 -16.78 -8.45
N SER A 97 10.37 -15.91 -7.45
CA SER A 97 10.92 -16.10 -6.09
C SER A 97 10.00 -16.88 -5.13
N MET A 98 8.80 -17.28 -5.54
CA MET A 98 7.87 -18.04 -4.67
C MET A 98 8.42 -19.40 -4.21
N PRO A 99 9.08 -20.21 -5.07
CA PRO A 99 9.64 -21.50 -4.67
C PRO A 99 10.57 -21.42 -3.46
N GLU A 100 11.42 -20.41 -3.41
CA GLU A 100 12.39 -20.15 -2.35
C GLU A 100 11.68 -19.88 -1.02
N MET A 101 10.48 -19.28 -1.07
CA MET A 101 9.66 -18.98 0.10
C MET A 101 8.77 -20.14 0.55
N GLN A 102 8.67 -21.23 -0.21
CA GLN A 102 7.73 -22.34 0.09
C GLN A 102 7.99 -23.02 1.44
N LEU A 103 9.26 -23.04 1.87
CA LEU A 103 9.67 -23.62 3.15
C LEU A 103 9.31 -22.73 4.34
N ALA A 104 8.97 -21.46 4.09
CA ALA A 104 8.64 -20.45 5.08
C ALA A 104 7.17 -20.02 4.95
N ALA A 105 6.27 -20.76 5.60
CA ALA A 105 4.81 -20.58 5.44
C ALA A 105 4.33 -19.14 5.68
N THR A 106 4.89 -18.44 6.68
CA THR A 106 4.54 -17.03 6.96
C THR A 106 4.99 -16.11 5.84
N THR A 107 6.24 -16.27 5.37
CA THR A 107 6.78 -15.49 4.25
C THR A 107 5.99 -15.76 2.98
N LEU A 108 5.68 -17.01 2.66
CA LEU A 108 4.85 -17.37 1.50
C LEU A 108 3.45 -16.76 1.57
N ALA A 109 2.82 -16.76 2.75
CA ALA A 109 1.51 -16.15 2.94
C ALA A 109 1.56 -14.63 2.70
N SER A 110 2.60 -13.96 3.21
CA SER A 110 2.79 -12.52 2.99
C SER A 110 3.14 -12.18 1.53
N ALA A 111 3.94 -13.01 0.86
CA ALA A 111 4.26 -12.89 -0.55
C ALA A 111 3.01 -13.06 -1.43
N SER A 112 2.15 -14.03 -1.09
CA SER A 112 0.87 -14.26 -1.76
C SER A 112 -0.07 -13.06 -1.60
N ALA A 113 -0.20 -12.53 -0.39
CA ALA A 113 -0.99 -11.33 -0.13
C ALA A 113 -0.45 -10.10 -0.89
N LEU A 114 0.88 -9.96 -0.98
CA LEU A 114 1.51 -8.91 -1.79
C LEU A 114 1.23 -9.10 -3.28
N ASN A 115 1.33 -10.32 -3.79
CA ASN A 115 1.00 -10.65 -5.17
C ASN A 115 -0.46 -10.31 -5.51
N ASP A 116 -1.41 -10.64 -4.63
CA ASP A 116 -2.83 -10.31 -4.80
C ASP A 116 -3.06 -8.79 -4.76
N GLY A 117 -2.39 -8.08 -3.85
CA GLY A 117 -2.42 -6.63 -3.76
C GLY A 117 -1.91 -5.94 -5.03
N LEU A 118 -0.81 -6.45 -5.60
CA LEU A 118 -0.28 -5.99 -6.88
C LEU A 118 -1.31 -6.19 -7.99
N GLN A 119 -1.86 -7.39 -8.14
CA GLN A 119 -2.86 -7.71 -9.17
C GLN A 119 -4.09 -6.80 -9.10
N LEU A 120 -4.62 -6.58 -7.90
CA LEU A 120 -5.80 -5.72 -7.69
C LEU A 120 -5.55 -4.29 -8.18
N ILE A 121 -4.36 -3.75 -7.91
CA ILE A 121 -3.98 -2.38 -8.27
C ILE A 121 -3.64 -2.26 -9.76
N THR A 122 -2.93 -3.23 -10.31
CA THR A 122 -2.48 -3.18 -11.70
C THR A 122 -3.52 -3.69 -12.69
N ARG A 123 -4.58 -4.36 -12.20
CA ARG A 123 -5.51 -5.17 -13.00
C ARG A 123 -4.76 -6.14 -13.91
N LEU A 124 -3.77 -6.82 -13.34
CA LEU A 124 -3.01 -7.91 -13.99
C LEU A 124 -3.75 -9.22 -13.75
#